data_AF-A0A535DFE5-F1
#
_entry.id   AF-A0A535DFE5-F1
#
_cell.length_a   1.000
_cell.length_b   1.000
_cell.length_c   1.000
_cell.angle_alpha   90.00
_cell.angle_beta   90.00
_cell.angle_gamma   90.00
#
_symmetry.space_group_name_H-M   'P 1'
#
loop_
_entity.id
_entity.type
_entity.pdbx_description
1 polymer ?
#
loop_
_entity_poly.entity_id
_entity_poly.type
_entity_poly.pdbx_seq_one_letter_code
_entity_poly.pdbx_strand_id
1 'polypeptide(L)'
;MAGPADMSEVHAALDRLRPQLCHCGLKGECLGCKGIEMIRVQAEAVVAAASQPILFQVAQEASMKDMATRFQAMSERLLSDPEIRRSAEEMQQRLMSDPETRQLLEELMRRLGAPPEESQDR
;
A
#
# COMPACT_ATOMS: atom_id res chain seq x y z
N MET A 1 -11.17 4.91 16.12
CA MET A 1 -9.76 4.89 16.52
C MET A 1 -9.61 3.75 17.52
N ALA A 2 -9.07 2.60 17.11
CA ALA A 2 -8.74 1.56 18.07
C ALA A 2 -7.59 2.10 18.93
N GLY A 3 -7.84 2.31 20.22
CA GLY A 3 -6.80 2.74 21.16
C GLY A 3 -5.71 1.67 21.28
N PRO A 4 -4.59 1.97 21.96
CA PRO A 4 -3.62 0.95 22.32
C PRO A 4 -4.37 -0.20 23.01
N ALA A 5 -4.13 -1.44 22.57
CA ALA A 5 -4.80 -2.60 23.16
C ALA A 5 -4.45 -2.69 24.65
N ASP A 6 -5.47 -2.82 25.49
CA ASP A 6 -5.31 -2.88 26.93
C ASP A 6 -4.74 -4.24 27.35
N MET A 7 -3.57 -4.22 27.97
CA MET A 7 -2.85 -5.41 28.46
C MET A 7 -2.93 -5.56 29.98
N SER A 8 -3.65 -4.68 30.67
CA SER A 8 -3.68 -4.61 32.13
C SER A 8 -4.16 -5.91 32.76
N GLU A 9 -5.15 -6.57 32.16
CA GLU A 9 -5.67 -7.85 32.66
C GLU A 9 -4.64 -8.98 32.54
N VAL A 10 -3.91 -9.04 31.41
CA VAL A 10 -2.88 -10.05 31.16
C VAL A 10 -1.72 -9.87 32.14
N HIS A 11 -1.26 -8.63 32.33
CA HIS A 11 -0.20 -8.33 33.30
C HIS A 11 -0.62 -8.69 34.73
N ALA A 12 -1.86 -8.35 35.12
CA ALA A 12 -2.40 -8.69 36.44
C ALA A 12 -2.53 -10.20 36.66
N ALA A 13 -2.92 -10.97 35.64
CA ALA A 13 -2.99 -12.43 35.72
C ALA A 13 -1.59 -13.04 35.91
N LEU A 14 -0.59 -12.55 35.18
CA LEU A 14 0.81 -12.97 35.32
C LEU A 14 1.38 -12.62 36.71
N ASP A 15 1.04 -11.46 37.26
CA ASP A 15 1.47 -11.06 38.60
C ASP A 15 0.83 -11.95 39.71
N ARG A 16 -0.42 -12.40 39.52
CA ARG A 16 -1.07 -13.38 40.43
C ARG A 16 -0.45 -14.77 40.36
N LEU A 17 0.08 -15.16 39.20
CA LEU A 17 0.78 -16.44 39.00
C LEU A 17 2.21 -16.42 39.54
N ARG A 18 2.86 -15.25 39.55
CA ARG A 18 4.25 -15.08 40.00
C ARG A 18 4.56 -15.68 41.37
N PRO A 19 3.78 -15.44 42.44
CA PRO A 19 4.07 -16.05 43.75
C PRO A 19 3.87 -17.57 43.78
N GLN A 20 3.07 -18.16 42.88
CA GLN A 20 2.82 -19.60 42.83
C GLN A 20 3.94 -20.37 42.13
N LEU A 21 4.62 -19.71 41.18
CA LEU A 21 5.69 -20.31 40.37
C LEU A 21 7.10 -19.89 40.80
N CYS A 22 7.20 -18.86 41.65
CA CYS A 22 8.49 -18.34 42.10
C CYS A 22 9.13 -19.20 43.19
N HIS A 23 10.38 -19.60 42.95
CA HIS A 23 11.23 -20.31 43.91
C HIS A 23 12.43 -19.50 44.41
N CYS A 24 12.54 -18.22 44.01
CA CYS A 24 13.69 -17.36 44.36
C CYS A 24 13.32 -16.15 45.23
N GLY A 25 12.12 -16.13 45.84
CA GLY A 25 11.68 -14.98 46.64
C GLY A 25 11.54 -13.69 45.82
N LEU A 26 11.03 -13.81 44.58
CA LEU A 26 10.80 -12.71 43.63
C LEU A 26 12.08 -11.96 43.17
N LYS A 27 13.26 -12.58 43.32
CA LYS A 27 14.54 -12.02 42.83
C LYS A 27 14.72 -12.07 41.30
N GLY A 28 13.85 -12.78 40.58
CA GLY A 28 13.89 -12.86 39.11
C GLY A 28 14.80 -13.95 38.54
N GLU A 29 15.50 -14.72 39.38
CA GLU A 29 16.57 -15.63 38.93
C GLU A 29 16.07 -17.04 38.58
N CYS A 30 14.95 -17.49 39.16
CA CYS A 30 14.42 -18.83 38.95
C CYS A 30 13.64 -18.95 37.63
N LEU A 31 13.47 -20.20 37.17
CA LEU A 31 12.75 -20.52 35.94
C LEU A 31 11.29 -20.02 35.95
N GLY A 32 10.62 -20.04 37.11
CA GLY A 32 9.26 -19.50 37.23
C GLY A 32 9.18 -17.99 36.97
N CYS A 33 10.13 -17.21 37.49
CA CYS A 33 10.20 -15.78 37.21
C CYS A 33 10.54 -15.51 35.74
N LYS A 34 11.55 -16.20 35.20
CA LYS A 34 11.97 -16.04 33.81
C LYS A 34 10.88 -16.45 32.82
N GLY A 35 10.14 -17.52 33.11
CA GLY A 35 9.02 -18.00 32.30
C GLY A 35 7.86 -16.99 32.26
N ILE A 36 7.53 -16.37 33.39
CA ILE A 36 6.50 -15.33 33.44
C ILE A 36 6.90 -14.09 32.63
N GLU A 37 8.14 -13.62 32.77
CA GLU A 37 8.64 -12.50 31.96
C GLU A 37 8.67 -12.83 30.47
N MET A 38 9.07 -14.05 30.10
CA MET A 38 9.05 -14.50 28.71
C MET A 38 7.63 -14.45 28.13
N ILE A 39 6.63 -14.93 28.87
CA ILE A 39 5.22 -14.89 28.43
C ILE A 39 4.74 -13.45 28.30
N ARG A 40 5.11 -12.56 29.23
CA ARG A 40 4.79 -11.13 29.19
C ARG A 40 5.31 -10.48 27.89
N VAL A 41 6.58 -10.69 27.58
CA VAL A 41 7.22 -10.17 26.36
C VAL A 41 6.56 -10.74 25.10
N GLN A 42 6.22 -12.02 25.07
CA GLN A 42 5.54 -12.63 23.93
C GLN A 42 4.12 -12.05 23.73
N ALA A 43 3.37 -11.84 24.82
CA ALA A 43 2.03 -11.27 24.74
C ALA A 43 2.06 -9.84 24.17
N GLU A 44 3.02 -9.03 24.61
CA GLU A 44 3.26 -7.68 24.07
C GLU A 44 3.64 -7.71 22.58
N ALA A 45 4.50 -8.66 22.18
CA ALA A 45 4.90 -8.81 20.78
C ALA A 45 3.71 -9.19 19.87
N VAL A 46 2.82 -10.08 20.33
CA VAL A 46 1.60 -10.46 19.58
C VAL A 46 0.67 -9.26 19.41
N VAL A 47 0.46 -8.48 20.47
CA VAL A 47 -0.37 -7.28 20.41
C VAL A 47 0.25 -6.19 19.53
N ALA A 48 1.57 -6.02 19.59
CA ALA A 48 2.29 -5.11 18.70
C ALA A 48 2.19 -5.55 17.23
N ALA A 49 2.26 -6.86 16.95
CA ALA A 49 2.10 -7.39 15.59
C ALA A 49 0.66 -7.26 15.08
N ALA A 50 -0.34 -7.46 15.94
CA ALA A 50 -1.75 -7.31 15.61
C ALA A 50 -2.17 -5.84 15.43
N SER A 51 -1.52 -4.91 16.14
CA SER A 51 -1.76 -3.47 16.03
C SER A 51 -0.94 -2.79 14.93
N GLN A 52 0.03 -3.49 14.32
CA GLN A 52 0.74 -3.00 13.14
C GLN A 52 -0.19 -2.98 11.91
N PRO A 53 -0.33 -1.84 11.20
CA PRO A 53 -1.24 -1.67 10.05
C PRO A 53 -0.74 -2.34 8.76
N ILE A 54 -0.03 -3.46 8.87
CA ILE A 54 0.55 -4.18 7.73
C ILE A 54 -0.54 -4.87 6.90
N LEU A 55 -1.62 -5.34 7.53
CA LEU A 55 -2.71 -5.99 6.80
C LEU A 55 -3.47 -5.05 5.86
N PHE A 56 -3.57 -3.75 6.21
CA PHE A 56 -4.24 -2.78 5.34
C PHE A 56 -3.33 -2.29 4.20
N GLN A 57 -2.03 -2.09 4.47
CA GLN A 57 -1.07 -1.68 3.45
C GLN A 57 -0.80 -2.79 2.44
N VAL A 58 -0.62 -4.04 2.89
CA VAL A 58 -0.38 -5.17 1.98
C VAL A 58 -1.62 -5.48 1.12
N ALA A 59 -2.83 -5.33 1.67
CA ALA A 59 -4.06 -5.49 0.89
C ALA A 59 -4.22 -4.38 -0.16
N GLN A 60 -3.91 -3.13 0.19
CA GLN A 60 -3.96 -2.02 -0.77
C GLN A 60 -2.89 -2.16 -1.86
N GLU A 61 -1.65 -2.47 -1.49
CA GLU A 61 -0.57 -2.70 -2.47
C GLU A 61 -0.86 -3.87 -3.40
N ALA A 62 -1.40 -4.98 -2.89
CA ALA A 62 -1.81 -6.11 -3.71
C ALA A 62 -2.92 -5.72 -4.69
N SER A 63 -3.93 -4.96 -4.23
CA SER A 63 -5.03 -4.50 -5.07
C SER A 63 -4.58 -3.50 -6.15
N MET A 64 -3.65 -2.59 -5.83
CA MET A 64 -3.12 -1.63 -6.80
C MET A 64 -2.21 -2.30 -7.82
N LYS A 65 -1.37 -3.26 -7.40
CA LYS A 65 -0.54 -4.05 -8.33
C LYS A 65 -1.40 -4.87 -9.29
N ASP A 66 -2.42 -5.55 -8.79
CA ASP A 66 -3.33 -6.33 -9.64
C ASP A 66 -4.09 -5.43 -10.64
N MET A 67 -4.54 -4.26 -10.20
CA MET A 67 -5.18 -3.29 -11.10
C MET A 67 -4.21 -2.74 -12.15
N ALA A 68 -2.97 -2.41 -11.77
CA ALA A 68 -1.94 -1.94 -12.70
C ALA A 68 -1.57 -3.01 -13.73
N THR A 69 -1.41 -4.27 -13.31
CA THR A 69 -1.13 -5.38 -14.22
C THR A 69 -2.29 -5.61 -15.20
N ARG A 70 -3.54 -5.56 -14.74
CA ARG A 70 -4.72 -5.65 -15.62
C ARG A 70 -4.77 -4.50 -16.62
N PHE A 71 -4.47 -3.28 -16.17
CA PHE A 71 -4.42 -2.10 -17.03
C PHE A 71 -3.32 -2.20 -18.09
N GLN A 72 -2.11 -2.62 -17.70
CA GLN A 72 -1.01 -2.88 -18.63
C GLN A 72 -1.40 -3.93 -19.68
N ALA A 73 -1.92 -5.09 -19.25
CA ALA A 73 -2.35 -6.14 -20.17
C ALA A 73 -3.47 -5.68 -21.13
N MET A 74 -4.38 -4.82 -20.65
CA MET A 74 -5.43 -4.23 -21.48
C MET A 74 -4.82 -3.24 -22.49
N SER A 75 -3.92 -2.36 -22.05
CA SER A 75 -3.25 -1.39 -22.91
C SER A 75 -2.39 -2.06 -23.98
N GLU A 76 -1.67 -3.14 -23.63
CA GLU A 76 -0.90 -3.94 -24.59
C GLU A 76 -1.81 -4.57 -25.63
N ARG A 77 -2.96 -5.14 -25.23
CA ARG A 77 -3.94 -5.70 -26.18
C ARG A 77 -4.53 -4.65 -27.11
N LEU A 78 -4.90 -3.48 -26.57
CA LEU A 78 -5.43 -2.37 -27.35
C LEU A 78 -4.39 -1.84 -28.36
N LEU A 79 -3.11 -1.75 -27.95
CA LEU A 79 -2.00 -1.32 -28.81
C LEU A 79 -1.58 -2.40 -29.83
N SER A 80 -1.83 -3.67 -29.53
CA SER A 80 -1.53 -4.81 -30.42
C SER A 80 -2.61 -5.02 -31.48
N ASP A 81 -3.81 -4.45 -31.29
CA ASP A 81 -4.92 -4.61 -32.21
C ASP A 81 -4.76 -3.64 -33.40
N PRO A 82 -4.54 -4.15 -34.62
CA PRO A 82 -4.32 -3.33 -35.81
C PRO A 82 -5.55 -2.52 -36.24
N GLU A 83 -6.76 -2.92 -35.84
CA GLU A 83 -7.99 -2.18 -36.13
C GLU A 83 -8.13 -1.00 -35.17
N ILE A 84 -7.76 -1.18 -33.90
CA ILE A 84 -7.77 -0.10 -32.92
C ILE A 84 -6.71 0.95 -33.26
N ARG A 85 -5.50 0.52 -33.65
CA ARG A 85 -4.46 1.44 -34.15
C ARG A 85 -4.95 2.27 -35.33
N ARG A 86 -5.57 1.64 -36.34
CA ARG A 86 -6.13 2.35 -37.48
C ARG A 86 -7.25 3.32 -37.09
N SER A 87 -8.14 2.91 -36.20
CA SER A 87 -9.22 3.79 -35.71
C SER A 87 -8.68 4.99 -34.92
N ALA A 88 -7.61 4.80 -34.14
CA ALA A 88 -6.95 5.85 -33.38
C ALA A 88 -6.21 6.82 -34.31
N GLU A 89 -5.51 6.31 -35.33
CA GLU A 89 -4.86 7.11 -36.37
C GLU A 89 -5.90 7.91 -37.17
N GLU A 90 -7.02 7.31 -37.57
CA GLU A 90 -8.12 8.02 -38.25
C GLU A 90 -8.76 9.10 -37.37
N MET A 91 -8.96 8.81 -36.08
CA MET A 91 -9.48 9.77 -35.12
C MET A 91 -8.50 10.92 -34.92
N GLN A 92 -7.21 10.63 -34.75
CA GLN A 92 -6.15 11.64 -34.64
C GLN A 92 -6.07 12.49 -35.92
N GLN A 93 -6.18 11.88 -37.09
CA GLN A 93 -6.19 12.59 -38.38
C GLN A 93 -7.39 13.55 -38.47
N ARG A 94 -8.57 13.11 -38.04
CA ARG A 94 -9.79 13.95 -38.03
C ARG A 94 -9.67 15.11 -37.05
N LEU A 95 -9.17 14.85 -35.83
CA LEU A 95 -8.93 15.88 -34.81
C LEU A 95 -7.88 16.90 -35.27
N MET A 96 -6.83 16.46 -35.98
CA MET A 96 -5.80 17.34 -36.56
C MET A 96 -6.24 18.06 -37.84
N SER A 97 -7.31 17.59 -38.49
CA SER A 97 -7.91 18.26 -39.65
C SER A 97 -8.93 19.33 -39.28
N ASP A 98 -9.43 19.30 -38.04
CA ASP A 98 -10.38 20.29 -37.52
C ASP A 98 -9.66 21.46 -36.82
N PRO A 99 -9.67 22.67 -37.39
CA PRO A 99 -8.94 23.82 -36.84
C PRO A 99 -9.44 24.28 -35.48
N GLU A 100 -10.73 24.09 -35.15
CA GLU A 100 -11.27 24.46 -33.83
C GLU A 100 -10.73 23.52 -32.75
N THR A 101 -10.68 22.23 -33.06
CA THR A 101 -10.17 21.21 -32.14
C THR A 101 -8.67 21.34 -31.88
N ARG A 102 -7.88 21.74 -32.90
CA ARG A 102 -6.44 22.03 -32.72
C ARG A 102 -6.18 23.17 -31.76
N GLN A 103 -6.91 24.28 -31.89
CA GLN A 103 -6.76 25.44 -31.01
C GLN A 103 -7.12 25.09 -29.56
N LEU A 104 -8.16 24.29 -29.38
CA LEU A 104 -8.55 23.77 -28.07
C LEU A 104 -7.46 22.89 -27.45
N LEU A 105 -6.81 22.06 -28.27
CA LEU A 105 -5.69 21.21 -27.84
C LEU A 105 -4.45 22.04 -27.46
N GLU A 106 -4.11 23.05 -28.26
CA GLU A 106 -2.99 23.97 -28.00
C GLU A 106 -3.21 24.78 -26.72
N GLU A 107 -4.43 25.26 -26.48
CA GLU A 107 -4.79 25.96 -25.25
C GLU A 107 -4.69 25.04 -24.03
N LEU A 108 -5.07 23.76 -24.18
CA LEU A 108 -4.98 22.75 -23.14
C LEU A 108 -3.51 22.41 -22.82
N MET A 109 -2.65 22.25 -23.84
CA MET A 109 -1.22 22.02 -23.68
C MET A 109 -0.52 23.22 -23.04
N ARG A 110 -0.89 24.45 -23.43
CA ARG A 110 -0.40 25.69 -22.81
C ARG A 110 -0.78 25.75 -21.32
N ARG A 111 -1.98 25.30 -20.95
CA ARG A 111 -2.44 25.24 -19.54
C ARG A 111 -1.77 24.14 -18.72
N LEU A 112 -1.47 22.99 -19.33
CA LEU A 112 -0.75 21.90 -18.67
C LEU A 112 0.78 22.13 -18.62
N GLY A 113 1.30 23.13 -19.33
CA GLY A 113 2.73 23.44 -19.35
C GLY A 113 3.56 22.42 -20.15
N ALA A 114 2.94 21.71 -21.09
CA ALA A 114 3.67 20.82 -21.98
C ALA A 114 4.57 21.66 -22.91
N PRO A 115 5.89 21.39 -22.98
CA PRO A 115 6.74 22.10 -23.93
C PRO A 115 6.28 21.74 -25.34
N PRO A 116 6.23 22.71 -26.27
CA PRO A 116 5.95 22.38 -27.66
C PRO A 116 7.06 21.43 -28.16
N GLU A 117 6.66 20.34 -28.80
CA GLU A 117 7.60 19.54 -29.58
C GLU A 117 8.12 20.44 -30.71
N GLU A 118 9.31 21.00 -30.48
CA GLU A 118 10.09 21.67 -31.50
C GLU A 118 10.32 20.65 -32.62
N SER A 119 9.61 20.86 -33.72
CA SER A 119 9.98 20.39 -35.04
C SER A 119 11.44 20.75 -35.30
N GLN A 120 12.35 19.81 -35.01
CA GLN A 120 13.70 19.81 -35.52
C GLN A 120 13.63 19.48 -37.02
N ASP A 121 13.36 20.51 -37.80
CA ASP A 121 13.82 20.61 -39.18
C ASP A 121 15.25 21.17 -39.13
N ARG A 122 16.26 20.29 -39.16
CA ARG A 122 17.59 20.55 -39.74
C ARG A 122 18.45 19.31 -39.89
#